data_AF-A0AAU4WAS0-F1
#
_entry.id   AF-A0AAU4WAS0-F1
#
_cell.length_a   1.000
_cell.length_b   1.000
_cell.length_c   1.000
_cell.angle_alpha   90.00
_cell.angle_beta   90.00
_cell.angle_gamma   90.00
#
_symmetry.space_group_name_H-M   'P 1'
#
loop_
_entity.id
_entity.type
_entity.pdbx_description
1 polymer ?
#
loop_
_entity_poly.entity_id
_entity_poly.type
_entity_poly.pdbx_seq_one_letter_code
_entity_poly.pdbx_strand_id
1 'polypeptide(L)' 'MSYDGGSRWIPAGLRRTADGTWTVDVKAPKSAEHVSLRATAKDDAGNTVNQTVVRAYSLK' A
#
# COMPACT_ATOMS: atom_id res chain seq x y z
N MET A 1 -1.76 -0.38 4.00
CA MET A 1 -0.34 -0.21 4.38
C MET A 1 -0.08 -0.85 5.73
N SER A 2 1.17 -1.18 6.05
CA SER A 2 1.58 -1.72 7.35
C SER A 2 2.95 -1.18 7.73
N TYR A 3 3.17 -0.98 9.03
CA TYR A 3 4.46 -0.58 9.62
C TYR A 3 5.09 -1.69 10.49
N ASP A 4 4.44 -2.85 10.59
CA ASP A 4 4.79 -3.97 11.45
C ASP A 4 4.98 -5.28 10.65
N GLY A 5 5.54 -5.16 9.44
CA GLY A 5 5.84 -6.29 8.57
C GLY A 5 4.61 -7.01 8.00
N GLY A 6 3.43 -6.38 8.01
CA GLY A 6 2.19 -6.97 7.53
C GLY A 6 1.37 -7.71 8.59
N SER A 7 1.72 -7.56 9.87
CA SER A 7 0.94 -8.12 10.98
C SER A 7 -0.41 -7.40 11.13
N ARG A 8 -0.44 -6.08 10.91
CA ARG A 8 -1.66 -5.27 10.86
C ARG A 8 -1.68 -4.40 9.61
N TRP A 9 -2.86 -4.32 8.99
CA TRP A 9 -3.07 -3.55 7.77
C TRP A 9 -4.00 -2.36 8.03
N ILE A 10 -3.50 -1.18 7.71
CA ILE A 10 -4.22 0.09 7.82
C ILE A 10 -4.73 0.47 6.42
N PRO A 11 -6.02 0.77 6.26
CA PRO A 11 -6.57 1.31 5.01
C PRO A 11 -5.84 2.59 4.58
N ALA A 12 -5.62 2.73 3.28
CA ALA A 12 -4.95 3.88 2.70
C ALA A 12 -5.95 4.73 1.91
N GLY A 13 -5.94 6.05 2.13
CA GLY A 13 -6.66 6.98 1.25
C GLY A 13 -5.95 7.07 -0.09
N LEU A 14 -6.53 6.48 -1.13
CA LEU A 14 -5.98 6.51 -2.48
C LEU A 14 -6.48 7.73 -3.24
N ARG A 15 -5.57 8.38 -3.97
CA ARG A 15 -5.88 9.45 -4.91
C ARG A 15 -5.50 9.00 -6.31
N ARG A 16 -6.48 8.97 -7.22
CA ARG A 16 -6.24 8.70 -8.64
C ARG A 16 -5.51 9.90 -9.27
N THR A 17 -4.44 9.63 -10.01
CA THR A 17 -3.63 10.67 -10.66
C THR A 17 -3.60 10.52 -12.17
N ALA A 18 -3.80 9.30 -12.68
CA ALA A 18 -3.97 9.00 -14.10
C ALA A 18 -4.73 7.67 -14.24
N ASP A 19 -4.99 7.25 -15.47
CA ASP A 19 -5.58 5.94 -15.72
C ASP A 19 -4.66 4.82 -15.20
N GLY A 20 -5.25 3.89 -14.45
CA GLY A 20 -4.51 2.81 -13.78
C GLY A 20 -3.52 3.24 -12.71
N THR A 21 -3.44 4.54 -12.36
CA THR A 21 -2.42 5.07 -11.46
C THR A 21 -3.03 5.73 -10.24
N TRP A 22 -2.60 5.27 -9.06
CA TRP A 22 -3.01 5.80 -7.76
C TRP A 22 -1.80 6.19 -6.91
N THR A 23 -1.99 7.20 -6.07
CA THR A 23 -1.02 7.65 -5.08
C THR A 23 -1.63 7.60 -3.68
N VAL A 24 -0.77 7.49 -2.68
CA VAL A 24 -1.15 7.53 -1.26
C VAL A 24 -0.12 8.36 -0.50
N ASP A 25 -0.60 9.25 0.36
CA ASP A 25 0.24 9.96 1.30
C ASP A 25 0.46 9.09 2.55
N VAL A 26 1.71 8.73 2.85
CA VAL A 26 2.07 7.84 3.96
C VAL A 26 2.59 8.67 5.13
N LYS A 27 1.86 8.63 6.25
CA LYS A 27 2.30 9.23 7.52
C LYS A 27 2.71 8.12 8.48
N ALA A 28 4.01 7.81 8.48
CA ALA A 28 4.56 6.77 9.34
C ALA A 28 4.80 7.30 10.78
N PRO A 29 4.54 6.48 11.81
CA PRO A 29 5.02 6.77 13.17
C PRO A 29 6.55 6.89 13.19
N LYS A 30 7.10 7.72 14.08
CA LYS A 30 8.57 7.92 14.21
C LYS A 30 9.36 6.63 14.51
N SER A 31 8.71 5.63 15.11
CA SER A 31 9.32 4.34 15.44
C SER A 31 9.24 3.33 14.29
N ALA A 32 8.61 3.66 13.17
CA ALA A 32 8.49 2.74 12.04
C ALA A 32 9.79 2.74 11.23
N GLU A 33 10.35 1.55 10.98
CA GLU A 33 11.59 1.39 10.21
C GLU A 33 11.35 1.13 8.72
N HIS A 34 10.17 0.62 8.38
CA HIS A 34 9.82 0.25 7.01
C HIS A 34 8.32 0.31 6.80
N VAL A 35 7.93 0.34 5.53
CA VAL A 35 6.53 0.26 5.09
C VAL A 35 6.35 -1.00 4.29
N SER A 36 5.28 -1.73 4.58
CA SER A 36 4.80 -2.85 3.77
C SER A 36 3.49 -2.48 3.08
N LEU A 37 3.31 -2.95 1.85
CA LEU A 37 2.16 -2.64 1.01
C LEU A 37 1.36 -3.90 0.70
N ARG A 38 0.04 -3.75 0.69
CA ARG A 38 -0.92 -4.74 0.20
C ARG A 38 -1.91 -3.97 -0.66
N ALA A 39 -2.10 -4.42 -1.89
CA ALA A 39 -2.97 -3.80 -2.86
C ALA A 39 -3.83 -4.84 -3.57
N THR A 40 -5.06 -4.46 -3.88
CA THR A 40 -6.00 -5.21 -4.69
C THR A 40 -6.47 -4.31 -5.82
N ALA A 41 -6.37 -4.78 -7.06
CA ALA A 41 -6.89 -4.10 -8.24
C ALA A 41 -7.93 -5.01 -8.92
N LYS A 42 -9.00 -4.40 -9.41
CA LYS A 42 -10.06 -5.06 -10.18
C LYS A 42 -10.35 -4.23 -11.43
N ASP A 43 -10.64 -4.89 -12.54
CA ASP A 43 -11.09 -4.24 -13.77
C ASP A 43 -12.53 -4.65 -14.14
N ASP A 44 -13.09 -3.98 -15.15
CA ASP A 44 -14.48 -4.20 -15.60
C ASP A 44 -14.66 -5.53 -16.36
N ALA A 45 -13.56 -6.16 -16.76
CA ALA A 45 -13.56 -7.50 -17.35
C ALA A 45 -13.59 -8.62 -16.28
N GLY A 46 -13.55 -8.25 -15.00
CA GLY A 46 -13.59 -9.19 -13.87
C GLY A 46 -12.23 -9.70 -13.43
N ASN A 47 -11.13 -9.20 -14.00
CA ASN A 47 -9.79 -9.60 -13.56
C ASN A 47 -9.50 -9.01 -12.18
N THR A 48 -8.76 -9.76 -11.35
CA THR A 48 -8.33 -9.32 -10.03
C THR A 48 -6.84 -9.60 -9.83
N VAL A 49 -6.10 -8.58 -9.40
CA VAL A 49 -4.72 -8.71 -8.95
C VAL A 49 -4.66 -8.42 -7.46
N ASN A 50 -4.00 -9.31 -6.71
CA ASN A 50 -3.67 -9.10 -5.30
C ASN A 50 -2.16 -9.16 -5.15
N GLN A 51 -1.57 -8.11 -4.59
CA GLN A 51 -0.13 -8.04 -4.36
C GLN A 51 0.16 -7.64 -2.93
N THR A 52 1.12 -8.32 -2.30
CA THR A 52 1.68 -7.94 -1.01
C THR A 52 3.19 -7.84 -1.16
N VAL A 53 3.76 -6.73 -0.71
CA VAL A 53 5.20 -6.48 -0.65
C VAL A 53 5.55 -6.13 0.78
N VAL A 54 6.24 -7.04 1.47
CA VAL A 54 6.72 -6.83 2.83
C VAL A 54 8.03 -6.07 2.78
N ARG A 55 8.20 -5.06 3.65
CA ARG A 55 9.35 -4.13 3.63
C ARG A 55 9.56 -3.51 2.24
N ALA A 56 8.48 -3.02 1.62
CA ALA A 56 8.49 -2.41 0.30
C ALA A 56 9.49 -1.25 0.19
N TYR A 57 9.66 -0.48 1.26
CA TYR A 57 10.76 0.48 1.41
C TYR A 57 11.07 0.76 2.88
N SER A 58 12.29 1.21 3.16
CA SER A 58 12.74 1.62 4.49
C SER A 58 12.43 3.09 4.76
N LEU A 59 12.14 3.41 6.00
CA LEU A 59 11.97 4.75 6.52
C LEU A 59 13.29 5.20 7.16
N LYS A 60 13.70 6.43 6.90
CA LYS A 60 14.87 7.07 7.54
C LYS A 60 14.41 7.98 8.68
#